data_AF-A0A2S8HFJ8-F1
#
_entry.id   AF-A0A2S8HFJ8-F1
#
_cell.length_a   1.000
_cell.length_b   1.000
_cell.length_c   1.000
_cell.angle_alpha   90.00
_cell.angle_beta   90.00
_cell.angle_gamma   90.00
#
_symmetry.space_group_name_H-M   'P 1'
#
loop_
_entity.id
_entity.type
_entity.pdbx_description
1 polymer ?
#
loop_
_entity_poly.entity_id
_entity_poly.type
_entity_poly.pdbx_seq_one_letter_code
_entity_poly.pdbx_strand_id
1 'polypeptide(L)'
;MLFFRGFKPAVCWILLLGALGFGPWVKAAQLTAHESREPAAVAPVKLDAQELQWIAEHPTVIVASAQYPLYLFKDEHGQWNGLNNDVLNRISAMTGLQFLHEETFSTAQLLERLESGVADMSTTLAMSEERKEFLDFSHAFGGAGWVFVGRAGAPPVQSMNQLSKRVLALPARHALEATIRRDYPAIELRSVKTYAEARALVESGDAYATIENETGAQLYPSGQLKVGHMVEGKWEADHLAVRKGQPQLLSILNKALEAFPPAELRAIRLKWLDGIVPVQTPSTWQQITEWGCWSVFFASVFALLSLLWNRRLTVLIQQRRDAEKDLNDQLAFQHALIDAMPDPMFVRDLEGRLIMCNKSYEEGLSTRFDQIQGRQLIELDVLPKETAEQLHAEFMAQLGTRKTRFSERQLMFKDGVRDIYQWTVPFYSADGQLRGLLGGWTDLAKRTRQVGSVMPVS
;
A
#
# COMPACT_ATOMS: atom_id res chain seq x y z
N MET A 1 42.99 -13.08 17.61
CA MET A 1 41.72 -13.79 17.33
C MET A 1 40.60 -12.77 17.58
N LEU A 2 40.03 -12.07 16.58
CA LEU A 2 39.09 -12.59 15.55
C LEU A 2 37.97 -13.37 16.25
N PHE A 3 36.67 -13.06 16.21
CA PHE A 3 35.79 -12.31 15.32
C PHE A 3 34.57 -11.93 16.19
N PHE A 4 34.00 -10.74 16.06
CA PHE A 4 32.55 -10.46 16.15
C PHE A 4 32.33 -8.94 16.18
N ARG A 5 32.40 -8.32 15.01
CA ARG A 5 31.88 -6.97 14.79
C ARG A 5 31.24 -6.94 13.41
N GLY A 6 29.93 -6.69 13.40
CA GLY A 6 29.19 -6.31 12.21
C GLY A 6 28.20 -7.38 11.76
N PHE A 7 26.97 -7.33 12.29
CA PHE A 7 25.74 -7.47 11.50
C PHE A 7 24.53 -7.02 12.36
N LYS A 8 24.36 -5.69 12.47
CA LYS A 8 23.06 -5.03 12.70
C LYS A 8 22.47 -4.75 11.30
N PRO A 9 21.20 -4.33 11.10
CA PRO A 9 19.92 -4.61 11.74
C PRO A 9 18.85 -4.92 10.66
N ALA A 10 19.23 -5.66 9.60
CA ALA A 10 18.34 -5.92 8.45
C ALA A 10 17.29 -7.02 8.73
N VAL A 11 17.62 -7.98 9.60
CA VAL A 11 16.75 -9.13 9.91
C VAL A 11 15.56 -8.73 10.80
N CYS A 12 15.69 -7.65 11.59
CA CYS A 12 14.60 -7.14 12.43
C CYS A 12 13.48 -6.46 11.63
N TRP A 13 13.79 -5.89 10.46
CA TRP A 13 12.79 -5.27 9.58
C TRP A 13 12.04 -6.29 8.71
N ILE A 14 12.67 -7.42 8.36
CA ILE A 14 12.02 -8.50 7.59
C ILE A 14 11.02 -9.28 8.46
N LEU A 15 11.29 -9.45 9.76
CA LEU A 15 10.36 -10.09 10.69
C LEU A 15 9.16 -9.19 11.06
N LEU A 16 9.32 -7.86 11.06
CA LEU A 16 8.21 -6.92 11.30
C LEU A 16 7.30 -6.73 10.07
N LEU A 17 7.81 -6.91 8.85
CA LEU A 17 6.99 -6.92 7.63
C LEU A 17 6.27 -8.27 7.42
N GLY A 18 6.78 -9.37 7.97
CA GLY A 18 6.09 -10.67 7.94
C GLY A 18 4.89 -10.78 8.88
N ALA A 19 4.84 -9.98 9.96
CA ALA A 19 3.79 -10.07 10.98
C ALA A 19 2.55 -9.21 10.70
N LEU A 20 2.60 -8.25 9.78
CA LEU A 20 1.46 -7.39 9.41
C LEU A 20 0.74 -7.81 8.12
N GLY A 21 1.22 -8.86 7.44
CA GLY A 21 0.64 -9.41 6.22
C GLY A 21 -0.46 -10.46 6.41
N PHE A 22 -0.75 -10.90 7.64
CA PHE A 22 -1.73 -11.97 7.91
C PHE A 22 -3.14 -11.50 8.28
N GLY A 23 -3.43 -10.20 8.18
CA GLY A 23 -4.78 -9.66 8.43
C GLY A 23 -5.88 -10.16 7.46
N PRO A 24 -5.62 -10.36 6.14
CA PRO A 24 -6.68 -10.76 5.22
C PRO A 24 -7.04 -12.24 5.31
N TRP A 25 -6.12 -13.10 5.75
CA TRP A 25 -6.32 -14.56 5.79
C TRP A 25 -7.12 -15.00 7.01
N VAL A 26 -7.04 -14.28 8.14
CA VAL A 26 -7.91 -14.56 9.31
C VAL A 26 -9.37 -14.17 9.02
N LYS A 27 -9.62 -13.13 8.22
CA LYS A 27 -10.99 -12.78 7.77
C LYS A 27 -11.54 -13.76 6.73
N ALA A 28 -10.69 -14.27 5.82
CA ALA A 28 -11.09 -15.30 4.87
C ALA A 28 -11.39 -16.64 5.55
N ALA A 29 -10.61 -17.02 6.57
CA ALA A 29 -10.84 -18.23 7.37
C ALA A 29 -12.09 -18.15 8.26
N GLN A 30 -12.52 -16.94 8.66
CA GLN A 30 -13.79 -16.74 9.37
C GLN A 30 -15.02 -16.81 8.45
N LEU A 31 -14.85 -16.58 7.15
CA LEU A 31 -15.93 -16.68 6.15
C LEU A 31 -16.14 -18.12 5.66
N THR A 32 -15.10 -18.97 5.68
CA THR A 32 -15.22 -20.39 5.33
C THR A 32 -15.67 -21.28 6.49
N ALA A 33 -15.66 -20.78 7.73
CA ALA A 33 -16.15 -21.51 8.91
C ALA A 33 -17.66 -21.38 9.16
N HIS A 34 -18.43 -20.91 8.17
CA HIS A 34 -19.90 -20.85 8.22
C HIS A 34 -20.57 -21.96 7.39
N GLU A 35 -19.96 -23.14 7.35
CA GLU A 35 -20.69 -24.37 7.05
C GLU A 35 -21.28 -24.94 8.35
N SER A 36 -22.60 -25.15 8.30
CA SER A 36 -23.40 -26.02 9.19
C SER A 36 -23.42 -25.65 10.69
N ARG A 37 -23.96 -24.47 11.02
CA ARG A 37 -24.74 -24.37 12.26
C ARG A 37 -26.14 -24.92 11.99
N GLU A 38 -26.55 -25.93 12.76
CA GLU A 38 -27.95 -26.31 12.90
C GLU A 38 -28.82 -25.05 13.08
N PRO A 39 -30.04 -25.00 12.53
CA PRO A 39 -30.92 -23.85 12.68
C PRO A 39 -31.05 -23.56 14.18
N ALA A 40 -30.62 -22.36 14.59
CA ALA A 40 -30.75 -21.91 15.96
C ALA A 40 -32.20 -22.13 16.41
N ALA A 41 -32.39 -22.79 17.55
CA ALA A 41 -33.70 -23.11 18.09
C ALA A 41 -34.63 -21.88 17.99
N VAL A 42 -35.76 -22.04 17.31
CA VAL A 42 -36.72 -20.97 17.09
C VAL A 42 -37.30 -20.58 18.44
N ALA A 43 -36.85 -19.44 18.98
CA ALA A 43 -37.44 -18.91 20.21
C ALA A 43 -38.88 -18.47 19.92
N PRO A 44 -39.89 -18.97 20.66
CA PRO A 44 -41.27 -18.56 20.46
C PRO A 44 -41.43 -17.07 20.78
N VAL A 45 -42.30 -16.39 20.04
CA VAL A 45 -42.62 -14.98 20.28
C VAL A 45 -43.46 -14.84 21.54
N LYS A 46 -43.17 -13.78 22.32
CA LYS A 46 -44.00 -13.43 23.47
C LYS A 46 -45.28 -12.73 23.01
N LEU A 47 -46.37 -13.49 22.95
CA LEU A 47 -47.71 -13.01 22.63
C LEU A 47 -48.52 -12.74 23.90
N ASP A 48 -49.46 -11.81 23.81
CA ASP A 48 -50.40 -11.54 24.90
C ASP A 48 -51.62 -12.47 24.86
N ALA A 49 -52.47 -12.40 25.89
CA ALA A 49 -53.62 -13.29 26.02
C ALA A 49 -54.65 -13.12 24.90
N GLN A 50 -54.83 -11.90 24.35
CA GLN A 50 -55.77 -11.65 23.27
C GLN A 50 -55.26 -12.22 21.96
N GLU A 51 -53.96 -12.10 21.69
CA GLU A 51 -53.31 -12.68 20.52
C GLU A 51 -53.33 -14.21 20.54
N LEU A 52 -53.03 -14.82 21.69
CA LEU A 52 -53.08 -16.28 21.83
C LEU A 52 -54.51 -16.82 21.64
N GLN A 53 -55.51 -16.13 22.17
CA GLN A 53 -56.92 -16.47 21.93
C GLN A 53 -57.27 -16.31 20.44
N TRP A 54 -56.82 -15.22 19.81
CA TRP A 54 -57.07 -14.99 18.39
C TRP A 54 -56.49 -16.10 17.52
N ILE A 55 -55.25 -16.55 17.79
CA ILE A 55 -54.62 -17.68 17.09
C ILE A 55 -55.41 -18.98 17.31
N ALA A 56 -55.94 -19.21 18.52
CA ALA A 56 -56.74 -20.40 18.81
C ALA A 56 -58.07 -20.42 18.03
N GLU A 57 -58.69 -19.25 17.84
CA GLU A 57 -59.93 -19.09 17.05
C GLU A 57 -59.67 -19.05 15.54
N HIS A 58 -58.50 -18.55 15.11
CA HIS A 58 -58.09 -18.33 13.72
C HIS A 58 -56.70 -18.93 13.46
N PRO A 59 -56.57 -20.27 13.52
CA PRO A 59 -55.25 -20.92 13.36
C PRO A 59 -54.70 -20.78 11.94
N THR A 60 -55.57 -20.55 10.96
CA THR A 60 -55.22 -20.41 9.54
C THR A 60 -55.51 -19.00 9.06
N VAL A 61 -54.50 -18.37 8.44
CA VAL A 61 -54.58 -17.06 7.81
C VAL A 61 -54.52 -17.22 6.29
N ILE A 62 -55.50 -16.65 5.57
CA ILE A 62 -55.56 -16.77 4.11
C ILE A 62 -54.71 -15.67 3.47
N VAL A 63 -53.72 -16.06 2.67
CA VAL A 63 -52.76 -15.17 2.01
C VAL A 63 -53.08 -15.05 0.52
N ALA A 64 -53.60 -13.90 0.09
CA ALA A 64 -53.79 -13.61 -1.33
C ALA A 64 -52.43 -13.48 -2.03
N SER A 65 -52.19 -14.38 -2.98
CA SER A 65 -50.86 -14.67 -3.51
C SER A 65 -50.86 -14.58 -5.03
N ALA A 66 -50.17 -13.56 -5.55
CA ALA A 66 -49.87 -13.45 -6.99
C ALA A 66 -48.41 -13.83 -7.23
N GLN A 67 -48.13 -14.46 -8.36
CA GLN A 67 -46.74 -14.79 -8.72
C GLN A 67 -45.91 -13.51 -8.90
N TYR A 68 -44.84 -13.46 -8.12
CA TYR A 68 -43.88 -12.38 -8.06
C TYR A 68 -42.49 -13.01 -7.87
N PRO A 69 -41.76 -13.29 -8.96
CA PRO A 69 -40.52 -14.06 -8.92
C PRO A 69 -39.53 -13.62 -7.83
N LEU A 70 -38.82 -14.59 -7.25
CA LEU A 70 -37.93 -14.48 -6.09
C LEU A 70 -38.61 -14.15 -4.74
N TYR A 71 -39.63 -13.28 -4.73
CA TYR A 71 -40.37 -12.97 -3.50
C TYR A 71 -41.42 -14.02 -3.17
N LEU A 72 -42.27 -14.37 -4.13
CA LEU A 72 -43.32 -15.38 -3.98
C LEU A 72 -43.68 -15.97 -5.34
N PHE A 73 -43.33 -17.22 -5.57
CA PHE A 73 -43.59 -17.91 -6.84
C PHE A 73 -43.87 -19.39 -6.59
N LYS A 74 -44.36 -20.09 -7.61
CA LYS A 74 -44.53 -21.54 -7.55
C LYS A 74 -43.30 -22.23 -8.13
N ASP A 75 -42.78 -23.23 -7.43
CA ASP A 75 -41.69 -24.07 -7.93
C ASP A 75 -42.18 -25.07 -9.00
N GLU A 76 -41.27 -25.92 -9.47
CA GLU A 76 -41.55 -26.96 -10.48
C GLU A 76 -42.61 -27.97 -10.03
N HIS A 77 -42.85 -28.08 -8.72
CA HIS A 77 -43.86 -28.96 -8.12
C HIS A 77 -45.17 -28.23 -7.82
N GLY A 78 -45.29 -26.95 -8.18
CA GLY A 78 -46.47 -26.14 -7.95
C GLY A 78 -46.64 -25.63 -6.51
N GLN A 79 -45.61 -25.79 -5.67
CA GLN A 79 -45.63 -25.34 -4.28
C GLN A 79 -45.17 -23.89 -4.17
N TRP A 80 -45.77 -23.13 -3.26
CA TRP A 80 -45.37 -21.76 -2.99
C TRP A 80 -43.98 -21.70 -2.37
N ASN A 81 -43.13 -20.86 -2.94
CA ASN A 81 -41.73 -20.71 -2.59
C ASN A 81 -41.28 -19.25 -2.78
N GLY A 82 -40.09 -18.90 -2.30
CA GLY A 82 -39.52 -17.56 -2.38
C GLY A 82 -39.30 -16.89 -1.02
N LEU A 83 -38.71 -15.69 -1.06
CA LEU A 83 -38.31 -14.91 0.11
C LEU A 83 -39.46 -14.71 1.11
N ASN A 84 -40.62 -14.28 0.63
CA ASN A 84 -41.77 -14.01 1.48
C ASN A 84 -42.35 -15.30 2.06
N ASN A 85 -42.27 -16.42 1.32
CA ASN A 85 -42.71 -17.72 1.81
C ASN A 85 -41.79 -18.21 2.95
N ASP A 86 -40.46 -18.06 2.80
CA ASP A 86 -39.50 -18.38 3.86
C ASP A 86 -39.72 -17.51 5.11
N VAL A 87 -40.05 -16.21 4.93
CA VAL A 87 -40.42 -15.32 6.04
C VAL A 87 -41.70 -15.80 6.73
N LEU A 88 -42.75 -16.17 5.98
CA LEU A 88 -43.99 -16.72 6.55
C LEU A 88 -43.76 -18.04 7.27
N ASN A 89 -42.92 -18.93 6.74
CA ASN A 89 -42.55 -20.20 7.40
C ASN A 89 -41.85 -19.94 8.74
N ARG A 90 -40.97 -18.94 8.79
CA ARG A 90 -40.33 -18.54 10.05
C ARG A 90 -41.31 -17.94 11.04
N ILE A 91 -42.22 -17.07 10.60
CA ILE A 91 -43.29 -16.50 11.43
C ILE A 91 -44.21 -17.63 11.95
N SER A 92 -44.53 -18.60 11.10
CA SER A 92 -45.32 -19.79 11.47
C SER A 92 -44.64 -20.57 12.61
N ALA A 93 -43.34 -20.84 12.48
CA ALA A 93 -42.57 -21.51 13.53
C ALA A 93 -42.50 -20.71 14.86
N MET A 94 -42.55 -19.38 14.79
CA MET A 94 -42.48 -18.47 15.95
C MET A 94 -43.81 -18.28 16.68
N THR A 95 -44.93 -18.44 15.97
CA THR A 95 -46.29 -18.05 16.43
C THR A 95 -47.29 -19.21 16.47
N GLY A 96 -47.07 -20.26 15.68
CA GLY A 96 -47.99 -21.38 15.47
C GLY A 96 -49.03 -21.18 14.36
N LEU A 97 -49.14 -19.96 13.80
CA LEU A 97 -50.06 -19.66 12.70
C LEU A 97 -49.76 -20.49 11.45
N GLN A 98 -50.81 -20.89 10.74
CA GLN A 98 -50.72 -21.55 9.44
C GLN A 98 -51.10 -20.56 8.34
N PHE A 99 -50.23 -20.39 7.35
CA PHE A 99 -50.49 -19.50 6.22
C PHE A 99 -50.96 -20.33 5.02
N LEU A 100 -52.19 -20.09 4.56
CA LEU A 100 -52.76 -20.78 3.40
C LEU A 100 -52.81 -19.82 2.22
N HIS A 101 -52.08 -20.13 1.15
CA HIS A 101 -52.03 -19.29 -0.03
C HIS A 101 -53.27 -19.46 -0.92
N GLU A 102 -53.98 -18.38 -1.18
CA GLU A 102 -55.00 -18.28 -2.22
C GLU A 102 -54.40 -17.66 -3.48
N GLU A 103 -54.36 -18.41 -4.59
CA GLU A 103 -53.76 -17.96 -5.84
C GLU A 103 -54.60 -16.89 -6.55
N THR A 104 -53.92 -15.86 -7.04
CA THR A 104 -54.49 -14.76 -7.83
C THR A 104 -53.60 -14.47 -9.04
N PHE A 105 -54.19 -13.92 -10.10
CA PHE A 105 -53.52 -13.76 -11.41
C PHE A 105 -53.29 -12.29 -11.82
N SER A 106 -53.70 -11.34 -10.97
CA SER A 106 -53.47 -9.91 -11.20
C SER A 106 -53.50 -9.13 -9.89
N THR A 107 -52.86 -7.96 -9.86
CA THR A 107 -52.91 -7.06 -8.69
C THR A 107 -54.33 -6.63 -8.35
N ALA A 108 -55.17 -6.39 -9.38
CA ALA A 108 -56.57 -6.02 -9.17
C ALA A 108 -57.37 -7.14 -8.49
N GLN A 109 -57.22 -8.38 -8.96
CA GLN A 109 -57.88 -9.54 -8.34
C GLN A 109 -57.38 -9.78 -6.90
N LEU A 110 -56.08 -9.62 -6.66
CA LEU A 110 -55.50 -9.75 -5.32
C LEU A 110 -56.12 -8.73 -4.34
N LEU A 111 -56.24 -7.46 -4.75
CA LEU A 111 -56.88 -6.43 -3.93
C LEU A 111 -58.37 -6.73 -3.72
N GLU A 112 -59.09 -7.20 -4.74
CA GLU A 112 -60.50 -7.61 -4.63
C GLU A 112 -60.70 -8.73 -3.59
N ARG A 113 -59.79 -9.72 -3.53
CA ARG A 113 -59.84 -10.80 -2.51
C ARG A 113 -59.67 -10.27 -1.09
N LEU A 114 -58.82 -9.25 -0.91
CA LEU A 114 -58.63 -8.60 0.38
C LEU A 114 -59.84 -7.71 0.75
N GLU A 115 -60.34 -6.92 -0.18
CA GLU A 115 -61.50 -6.03 0.03
C GLU A 115 -62.77 -6.82 0.37
N SER A 116 -62.99 -7.96 -0.31
CA SER A 116 -64.14 -8.84 -0.06
C SER A 116 -64.00 -9.72 1.19
N GLY A 117 -62.82 -9.75 1.82
CA GLY A 117 -62.54 -10.58 3.00
C GLY A 117 -62.44 -12.08 2.73
N VAL A 118 -62.27 -12.48 1.46
CA VAL A 118 -61.95 -13.87 1.10
C VAL A 118 -60.52 -14.21 1.54
N ALA A 119 -59.62 -13.22 1.51
CA ALA A 119 -58.26 -13.31 2.05
C ALA A 119 -58.03 -12.31 3.18
N ASP A 120 -57.12 -12.67 4.08
CA ASP A 120 -56.79 -11.88 5.28
C ASP A 120 -55.58 -10.97 5.07
N MET A 121 -54.61 -11.42 4.26
CA MET A 121 -53.37 -10.69 4.06
C MET A 121 -52.72 -10.94 2.69
N SER A 122 -51.70 -10.17 2.36
CA SER A 122 -50.80 -10.40 1.23
C SER A 122 -49.36 -10.00 1.59
N THR A 123 -48.38 -10.58 0.88
CA THR A 123 -46.95 -10.35 1.13
C THR A 123 -46.27 -9.54 0.02
N THR A 124 -46.93 -9.31 -1.12
CA THR A 124 -46.32 -8.71 -2.32
C THR A 124 -46.90 -7.35 -2.69
N LEU A 125 -47.73 -6.76 -1.82
CA LEU A 125 -48.36 -5.46 -2.06
C LEU A 125 -47.54 -4.30 -1.51
N ALA A 126 -47.13 -3.40 -2.40
CA ALA A 126 -46.64 -2.09 -2.01
C ALA A 126 -47.65 -1.30 -1.16
N MET A 127 -47.14 -0.46 -0.26
CA MET A 127 -47.95 0.53 0.43
C MET A 127 -48.38 1.67 -0.53
N SER A 128 -49.64 2.11 -0.45
CA SER A 128 -50.12 3.35 -1.09
C SER A 128 -51.20 4.01 -0.21
N GLU A 129 -51.45 5.31 -0.41
CA GLU A 129 -52.49 6.02 0.35
C GLU A 129 -53.88 5.43 0.15
N GLU A 130 -54.21 5.01 -1.07
CA GLU A 130 -55.48 4.33 -1.37
C GLU A 130 -55.59 2.99 -0.63
N ARG A 131 -54.52 2.19 -0.62
CA ARG A 131 -54.52 0.88 0.06
C ARG A 131 -54.63 1.02 1.57
N LYS A 132 -54.07 2.09 2.16
CA LYS A 132 -54.21 2.39 3.60
C LYS A 132 -55.65 2.66 4.02
N GLU A 133 -56.59 2.88 3.10
CA GLU A 133 -58.00 3.06 3.46
C GLU A 133 -58.62 1.77 3.98
N PHE A 134 -58.21 0.61 3.44
CA PHE A 134 -58.79 -0.71 3.73
C PHE A 134 -57.76 -1.78 4.16
N LEU A 135 -56.45 -1.50 4.09
CA LEU A 135 -55.37 -2.36 4.58
C LEU A 135 -54.55 -1.65 5.66
N ASP A 136 -54.07 -2.44 6.61
CA ASP A 136 -53.01 -2.08 7.54
C ASP A 136 -51.69 -2.74 7.09
N PHE A 137 -50.56 -2.10 7.33
CA PHE A 137 -49.26 -2.60 6.91
C PHE A 137 -48.38 -2.85 8.15
N SER A 138 -47.74 -4.01 8.17
CA SER A 138 -46.78 -4.41 9.21
C SER A 138 -45.48 -3.60 9.17
N HIS A 139 -44.56 -3.87 10.09
CA HIS A 139 -43.20 -3.35 10.03
C HIS A 139 -42.47 -3.80 8.75
N ALA A 140 -41.62 -2.92 8.23
CA ALA A 140 -40.84 -3.23 7.04
C ALA A 140 -39.78 -4.29 7.36
N PHE A 141 -39.69 -5.33 6.54
CA PHE A 141 -38.67 -6.38 6.66
C PHE A 141 -37.71 -6.43 5.46
N GLY A 142 -37.92 -5.55 4.49
CA GLY A 142 -37.17 -5.50 3.25
C GLY A 142 -37.51 -4.26 2.44
N GLY A 143 -37.18 -4.33 1.16
CA GLY A 143 -37.55 -3.32 0.19
C GLY A 143 -36.59 -3.27 -0.99
N ALA A 144 -37.07 -2.65 -2.06
CA ALA A 144 -36.28 -2.31 -3.23
C ALA A 144 -36.75 -0.98 -3.85
N GLY A 145 -35.95 -0.44 -4.76
CA GLY A 145 -36.34 0.75 -5.52
C GLY A 145 -37.31 0.41 -6.66
N TRP A 146 -38.18 1.35 -7.01
CA TRP A 146 -38.87 1.33 -8.30
C TRP A 146 -37.90 1.78 -9.39
N VAL A 147 -37.83 1.06 -10.51
CA VAL A 147 -36.98 1.40 -11.67
C VAL A 147 -37.81 1.54 -12.93
N PHE A 148 -37.37 2.42 -13.83
CA PHE A 148 -37.92 2.44 -15.18
C PHE A 148 -37.37 1.26 -15.98
N VAL A 149 -38.22 0.57 -16.73
CA VAL A 149 -37.81 -0.45 -17.69
C VAL A 149 -38.23 0.02 -19.07
N GLY A 150 -37.26 0.19 -19.96
CA GLY A 150 -37.45 0.63 -21.34
C GLY A 150 -36.82 -0.32 -22.33
N ARG A 151 -36.94 -0.04 -23.63
CA ARG A 151 -36.26 -0.82 -24.67
C ARG A 151 -34.74 -0.59 -24.67
N ALA A 152 -33.96 -1.63 -24.90
CA ALA A 152 -32.49 -1.59 -24.86
C ALA A 152 -31.84 -0.63 -25.87
N GLY A 153 -32.46 -0.45 -27.05
CA GLY A 153 -32.02 0.47 -28.09
C GLY A 153 -32.54 1.91 -27.96
N ALA A 154 -33.40 2.19 -26.97
CA ALA A 154 -33.96 3.52 -26.75
C ALA A 154 -33.17 4.29 -25.67
N PRO A 155 -33.20 5.63 -25.67
CA PRO A 155 -32.64 6.42 -24.57
C PRO A 155 -33.27 6.01 -23.22
N PRO A 156 -32.45 5.75 -22.17
CA PRO A 156 -32.96 5.32 -20.88
C PRO A 156 -33.83 6.41 -20.27
N VAL A 157 -34.92 6.00 -19.62
CA VAL A 157 -35.79 6.92 -18.88
C VAL A 157 -35.13 7.26 -17.56
N GLN A 158 -34.97 8.56 -17.30
CA GLN A 158 -34.31 9.07 -16.09
C GLN A 158 -35.29 9.72 -15.11
N SER A 159 -36.45 10.18 -15.61
CA SER A 159 -37.46 10.84 -14.78
C SER A 159 -38.86 10.72 -15.38
N MET A 160 -39.88 10.89 -14.54
CA MET A 160 -41.29 10.91 -14.95
C MET A 160 -41.58 11.98 -16.02
N ASN A 161 -40.92 13.14 -15.94
CA ASN A 161 -41.13 14.24 -16.88
C ASN A 161 -40.79 13.86 -18.34
N GLN A 162 -39.85 12.94 -18.57
CA GLN A 162 -39.48 12.47 -19.91
C GLN A 162 -40.58 11.60 -20.56
N LEU A 163 -41.52 11.10 -19.75
CA LEU A 163 -42.65 10.28 -20.19
C LEU A 163 -43.86 11.12 -20.60
N SER A 164 -43.79 12.46 -20.54
CA SER A 164 -44.87 13.33 -20.99
C SER A 164 -45.26 13.01 -22.44
N LYS A 165 -46.56 12.79 -22.68
CA LYS A 165 -47.16 12.38 -23.96
C LYS A 165 -46.66 11.03 -24.49
N ARG A 166 -46.06 10.20 -23.64
CA ARG A 166 -45.65 8.84 -23.96
C ARG A 166 -46.52 7.84 -23.21
N VAL A 167 -46.64 6.65 -23.79
CA VAL A 167 -47.37 5.54 -23.18
C VAL A 167 -46.49 4.89 -22.10
N LEU A 168 -47.00 4.84 -20.87
CA LEU A 168 -46.41 4.12 -19.74
C LEU A 168 -47.33 2.94 -19.40
N ALA A 169 -46.87 1.72 -19.61
CA ALA A 169 -47.62 0.52 -19.25
C ALA A 169 -47.42 0.21 -17.76
N LEU A 170 -48.51 -0.04 -17.03
CA LEU A 170 -48.48 -0.43 -15.62
C LEU A 170 -49.59 -1.45 -15.32
N PRO A 171 -49.37 -2.39 -14.40
CA PRO A 171 -50.47 -3.20 -13.87
C PRO A 171 -51.61 -2.31 -13.34
N ALA A 172 -52.85 -2.73 -13.54
CA ALA A 172 -54.01 -2.03 -13.01
C ALA A 172 -53.95 -2.02 -11.47
N ARG A 173 -54.34 -0.90 -10.84
CA ARG A 173 -54.28 -0.68 -9.39
C ARG A 173 -52.84 -0.70 -8.86
N HIS A 174 -51.87 -0.31 -9.67
CA HIS A 174 -50.47 -0.19 -9.26
C HIS A 174 -50.30 0.92 -8.19
N ALA A 175 -49.38 0.73 -7.25
CA ALA A 175 -49.22 1.65 -6.11
C ALA A 175 -48.87 3.09 -6.51
N LEU A 176 -48.17 3.25 -7.63
CA LEU A 176 -47.83 4.56 -8.20
C LEU A 176 -48.92 5.12 -9.15
N GLU A 177 -49.95 4.34 -9.52
CA GLU A 177 -50.92 4.72 -10.55
C GLU A 177 -51.63 6.05 -10.19
N ALA A 178 -52.21 6.13 -8.99
CA ALA A 178 -52.91 7.32 -8.53
C ALA A 178 -52.00 8.56 -8.46
N THR A 179 -50.75 8.38 -8.00
CA THR A 179 -49.76 9.47 -7.94
C THR A 179 -49.39 9.95 -9.34
N ILE A 180 -49.17 9.02 -10.29
CA ILE A 180 -48.81 9.37 -11.66
C ILE A 180 -49.97 10.09 -12.36
N ARG A 181 -51.21 9.61 -12.21
CA ARG A 181 -52.40 10.28 -12.77
C ARG A 181 -52.57 11.72 -12.26
N ARG A 182 -52.29 11.94 -10.97
CA ARG A 182 -52.44 13.25 -10.32
C ARG A 182 -51.31 14.21 -10.69
N ASP A 183 -50.06 13.76 -10.56
CA ASP A 183 -48.88 14.64 -10.63
C ASP A 183 -48.29 14.74 -12.05
N TYR A 184 -48.58 13.76 -12.91
CA TYR A 184 -48.09 13.70 -14.30
C TYR A 184 -49.22 13.36 -15.29
N PRO A 185 -50.30 14.15 -15.37
CA PRO A 185 -51.49 13.86 -16.18
C PRO A 185 -51.21 13.80 -17.69
N ALA A 186 -50.07 14.34 -18.13
CA ALA A 186 -49.64 14.27 -19.53
C ALA A 186 -49.07 12.88 -19.93
N ILE A 187 -48.80 11.99 -18.98
CA ILE A 187 -48.36 10.61 -19.26
C ILE A 187 -49.58 9.77 -19.63
N GLU A 188 -49.52 9.06 -20.75
CA GLU A 188 -50.60 8.16 -21.16
C GLU A 188 -50.44 6.81 -20.46
N LEU A 189 -51.18 6.60 -19.38
CA LEU A 189 -51.16 5.32 -18.66
C LEU A 189 -51.92 4.24 -19.41
N ARG A 190 -51.25 3.13 -19.70
CA ARG A 190 -51.86 1.90 -20.23
C ARG A 190 -51.92 0.85 -19.12
N SER A 191 -53.12 0.59 -18.63
CA SER A 191 -53.36 -0.43 -17.61
C SER A 191 -53.32 -1.84 -18.22
N VAL A 192 -52.57 -2.75 -17.59
CA VAL A 192 -52.48 -4.18 -17.95
C VAL A 192 -52.73 -5.08 -16.73
N LYS A 193 -52.79 -6.40 -16.88
CA LYS A 193 -53.04 -7.30 -15.74
C LYS A 193 -51.79 -7.63 -14.94
N THR A 194 -50.65 -7.75 -15.61
CA THR A 194 -49.39 -8.25 -15.01
C THR A 194 -48.17 -7.46 -15.50
N TYR A 195 -47.05 -7.52 -14.77
CA TYR A 195 -45.77 -6.96 -15.25
C TYR A 195 -45.26 -7.65 -16.51
N ALA A 196 -45.59 -8.93 -16.72
CA ALA A 196 -45.26 -9.64 -17.95
C ALA A 196 -45.95 -9.01 -19.16
N GLU A 197 -47.24 -8.68 -19.06
CA GLU A 197 -47.95 -7.94 -20.10
C GLU A 197 -47.37 -6.53 -20.30
N ALA A 198 -47.01 -5.82 -19.21
CA ALA A 198 -46.42 -4.49 -19.30
C ALA A 198 -45.09 -4.51 -20.06
N ARG A 199 -44.22 -5.46 -19.74
CA ARG A 199 -42.95 -5.69 -20.43
C ARG A 199 -43.15 -6.03 -21.90
N ALA A 200 -44.10 -6.91 -22.22
CA ALA A 200 -44.40 -7.27 -23.61
C ALA A 200 -44.82 -6.04 -24.46
N LEU A 201 -45.59 -5.10 -23.90
CA LEU A 201 -45.93 -3.84 -24.59
C LEU A 201 -44.71 -2.93 -24.78
N VAL A 202 -43.76 -2.94 -23.84
CA VAL A 202 -42.51 -2.18 -23.99
C VAL A 202 -41.64 -2.81 -25.07
N GLU A 203 -41.55 -4.14 -25.11
CA GLU A 203 -40.83 -4.90 -26.14
C GLU A 203 -41.38 -4.66 -27.55
N SER A 204 -42.70 -4.69 -27.72
CA SER A 204 -43.37 -4.42 -29.00
C SER A 204 -43.27 -2.95 -29.44
N GLY A 205 -43.02 -2.04 -28.50
CA GLY A 205 -43.00 -0.59 -28.72
C GLY A 205 -44.36 0.08 -28.60
N ASP A 206 -45.40 -0.64 -28.22
CA ASP A 206 -46.74 -0.09 -27.90
C ASP A 206 -46.74 0.74 -26.62
N ALA A 207 -45.78 0.48 -25.72
CA ALA A 207 -45.46 1.31 -24.57
C ALA A 207 -44.00 1.78 -24.65
N TYR A 208 -43.74 3.00 -24.17
CA TYR A 208 -42.39 3.54 -24.14
C TYR A 208 -41.57 2.96 -22.97
N ALA A 209 -42.22 2.76 -21.82
CA ALA A 209 -41.61 2.18 -20.63
C ALA A 209 -42.69 1.52 -19.73
N THR A 210 -42.22 0.75 -18.76
CA THR A 210 -42.97 0.31 -17.56
C THR A 210 -42.17 0.71 -16.31
N ILE A 211 -42.80 0.68 -15.14
CA ILE A 211 -42.13 0.82 -13.85
C ILE A 211 -42.32 -0.48 -13.08
N GLU A 212 -41.24 -1.03 -12.56
CA GLU A 212 -41.24 -2.28 -11.80
C GLU A 212 -40.23 -2.18 -10.65
N ASN A 213 -40.34 -3.07 -9.68
CA ASN A 213 -39.36 -3.25 -8.63
C ASN A 213 -38.00 -3.65 -9.23
N GLU A 214 -36.92 -3.08 -8.73
CA GLU A 214 -35.55 -3.31 -9.22
C GLU A 214 -35.18 -4.79 -9.31
N THR A 215 -35.52 -5.57 -8.27
CA THR A 215 -35.23 -7.00 -8.23
C THR A 215 -35.97 -7.75 -9.35
N GLY A 216 -37.25 -7.45 -9.54
CA GLY A 216 -38.06 -8.05 -10.60
C GLY A 216 -37.54 -7.69 -11.99
N ALA A 217 -37.16 -6.42 -12.19
CA ALA A 217 -36.66 -5.91 -13.46
C ALA A 217 -35.32 -6.57 -13.88
N GLN A 218 -34.43 -6.86 -12.93
CA GLN A 218 -33.12 -7.48 -13.18
C GLN A 218 -33.20 -8.98 -13.51
N LEU A 219 -34.30 -9.65 -13.12
CA LEU A 219 -34.47 -11.09 -13.38
C LEU A 219 -34.67 -11.40 -14.87
N TYR A 220 -35.22 -10.45 -15.63
CA TYR A 220 -35.48 -10.64 -17.05
C TYR A 220 -34.24 -10.30 -17.87
N PRO A 221 -33.72 -11.25 -18.67
CA PRO A 221 -32.41 -11.13 -19.28
C PRO A 221 -32.32 -9.95 -20.24
N SER A 222 -31.13 -9.36 -20.27
CA SER A 222 -30.71 -8.34 -21.23
C SER A 222 -30.90 -8.84 -22.66
N GLY A 223 -31.89 -8.29 -23.36
CA GLY A 223 -32.16 -8.64 -24.76
C GLY A 223 -32.85 -7.48 -25.47
N GLN A 224 -34.16 -7.36 -25.26
CA GLN A 224 -34.95 -6.25 -25.82
C GLN A 224 -35.24 -5.14 -24.82
N LEU A 225 -35.17 -5.44 -23.52
CA LEU A 225 -35.40 -4.50 -22.43
C LEU A 225 -34.10 -4.13 -21.74
N LYS A 226 -34.10 -2.94 -21.14
CA LYS A 226 -33.02 -2.39 -20.34
C LYS A 226 -33.60 -1.71 -19.10
N VAL A 227 -33.05 -2.10 -17.95
CA VAL A 227 -33.32 -1.45 -16.67
C VAL A 227 -32.66 -0.07 -16.69
N GLY A 228 -33.47 0.95 -16.50
CA GLY A 228 -33.10 2.36 -16.47
C GLY A 228 -32.80 2.84 -15.06
N HIS A 229 -33.04 4.12 -14.81
CA HIS A 229 -32.79 4.73 -13.50
C HIS A 229 -33.89 4.37 -12.49
N MET A 230 -33.53 4.43 -11.21
CA MET A 230 -34.48 4.40 -10.11
C MET A 230 -35.40 5.64 -10.18
N VAL A 231 -36.68 5.44 -9.91
CA VAL A 231 -37.67 6.50 -9.81
C VAL A 231 -37.37 7.30 -8.54
N GLU A 232 -37.11 8.59 -8.70
CA GLU A 232 -36.67 9.47 -7.62
C GLU A 232 -37.64 9.47 -6.43
N GLY A 233 -37.11 9.26 -5.22
CA GLY A 233 -37.87 9.26 -3.98
C GLY A 233 -38.88 8.11 -3.83
N LYS A 234 -38.84 7.10 -4.71
CA LYS A 234 -39.76 5.96 -4.70
C LYS A 234 -39.02 4.67 -4.32
N TRP A 235 -38.64 4.58 -3.05
CA TRP A 235 -38.27 3.32 -2.41
C TRP A 235 -39.54 2.59 -1.94
N GLU A 236 -39.64 1.31 -2.25
CA GLU A 236 -40.72 0.42 -1.81
C GLU A 236 -40.21 -0.43 -0.66
N ALA A 237 -40.73 -0.20 0.55
CA ALA A 237 -40.48 -1.10 1.67
C ALA A 237 -41.36 -2.35 1.55
N ASP A 238 -40.79 -3.51 1.85
CA ASP A 238 -41.54 -4.76 1.87
C ASP A 238 -42.31 -4.86 3.19
N HIS A 239 -43.64 -4.93 3.07
CA HIS A 239 -44.58 -5.04 4.18
C HIS A 239 -45.50 -6.23 3.97
N LEU A 240 -45.91 -6.86 5.06
CA LEU A 240 -47.11 -7.70 5.08
C LEU A 240 -48.32 -6.77 5.16
N ALA A 241 -49.21 -6.86 4.17
CA ALA A 241 -50.45 -6.09 4.10
C ALA A 241 -51.58 -6.94 4.68
N VAL A 242 -52.25 -6.43 5.71
CA VAL A 242 -53.33 -7.11 6.44
C VAL A 242 -54.63 -6.35 6.19
N ARG A 243 -55.73 -7.07 5.97
CA ARG A 243 -57.05 -6.46 5.87
C ARG A 243 -57.41 -5.73 7.16
N LYS A 244 -57.92 -4.49 7.04
CA LYS A 244 -58.34 -3.72 8.21
C LYS A 244 -59.38 -4.46 9.05
N GLY A 245 -59.37 -4.16 10.34
CA GLY A 245 -60.24 -4.81 11.32
C GLY A 245 -59.63 -6.09 11.92
N GLN A 246 -58.37 -6.41 11.62
CA GLN A 246 -57.62 -7.52 12.21
C GLN A 246 -56.41 -7.05 13.04
N PRO A 247 -56.59 -6.21 14.08
CA PRO A 247 -55.47 -5.64 14.83
C PRO A 247 -54.64 -6.69 15.56
N GLN A 248 -55.25 -7.81 15.98
CA GLN A 248 -54.52 -8.92 16.61
C GLN A 248 -53.57 -9.59 15.61
N LEU A 249 -54.03 -9.90 14.39
CA LEU A 249 -53.17 -10.47 13.35
C LEU A 249 -51.99 -9.54 13.04
N LEU A 250 -52.26 -8.25 12.84
CA LEU A 250 -51.22 -7.26 12.59
C LEU A 250 -50.20 -7.17 13.75
N SER A 251 -50.68 -7.19 15.00
CA SER A 251 -49.83 -7.17 16.19
C SER A 251 -48.95 -8.43 16.29
N ILE A 252 -49.51 -9.61 16.05
CA ILE A 252 -48.77 -10.88 16.02
C ILE A 252 -47.67 -10.84 14.96
N LEU A 253 -47.99 -10.40 13.74
CA LEU A 253 -47.03 -10.28 12.65
C LEU A 253 -45.91 -9.28 13.00
N ASN A 254 -46.24 -8.12 13.57
CA ASN A 254 -45.24 -7.14 14.00
C ASN A 254 -44.33 -7.68 15.10
N LYS A 255 -44.87 -8.34 16.13
CA LYS A 255 -44.07 -8.97 17.19
C LYS A 255 -43.18 -10.08 16.65
N ALA A 256 -43.65 -10.84 15.66
CA ALA A 256 -42.84 -11.85 14.99
C ALA A 256 -41.70 -11.24 14.17
N LEU A 257 -41.96 -10.16 13.44
CA LEU A 257 -40.94 -9.42 12.69
C LEU A 257 -39.91 -8.74 13.61
N GLU A 258 -40.33 -8.20 14.75
CA GLU A 258 -39.44 -7.62 15.77
C GLU A 258 -38.53 -8.66 16.44
N ALA A 259 -39.08 -9.85 16.72
CA ALA A 259 -38.32 -10.96 17.28
C ALA A 259 -37.48 -11.70 16.23
N PHE A 260 -37.59 -11.36 14.95
CA PHE A 260 -36.88 -12.00 13.85
C PHE A 260 -35.38 -11.65 13.94
N PRO A 261 -34.48 -12.63 14.12
CA PRO A 261 -33.05 -12.35 14.18
C PRO A 261 -32.55 -11.67 12.89
N PRO A 262 -31.92 -10.48 12.96
CA PRO A 262 -31.48 -9.76 11.76
C PRO A 262 -30.51 -10.57 10.87
N ALA A 263 -29.69 -11.43 11.48
CA ALA A 263 -28.78 -12.32 10.76
C ALA A 263 -29.53 -13.38 9.92
N GLU A 264 -30.64 -13.90 10.45
CA GLU A 264 -31.46 -14.91 9.76
C GLU A 264 -32.29 -14.27 8.64
N LEU A 265 -32.89 -13.11 8.89
CA LEU A 265 -33.59 -12.34 7.84
C LEU A 265 -32.63 -11.99 6.70
N ARG A 266 -31.40 -11.57 7.03
CA ARG A 266 -30.34 -11.34 6.04
C ARG A 266 -29.97 -12.62 5.28
N ALA A 267 -29.89 -13.77 5.95
CA ALA A 267 -29.59 -15.04 5.30
C ALA A 267 -30.69 -15.46 4.31
N ILE A 268 -31.96 -15.29 4.67
CA ILE A 268 -33.10 -15.53 3.77
C ILE A 268 -33.02 -14.57 2.57
N ARG A 269 -32.76 -13.28 2.80
CA ARG A 269 -32.61 -12.32 1.70
C ARG A 269 -31.47 -12.69 0.76
N LEU A 270 -30.30 -13.06 1.29
CA LEU A 270 -29.16 -13.48 0.47
C LEU A 270 -29.48 -14.75 -0.31
N LYS A 271 -30.12 -15.75 0.30
CA LYS A 271 -30.55 -16.98 -0.39
C LYS A 271 -31.31 -16.71 -1.69
N TRP A 272 -32.15 -15.68 -1.71
CA TRP A 272 -33.03 -15.37 -2.85
C TRP A 272 -32.54 -14.22 -3.74
N LEU A 273 -31.79 -13.26 -3.21
CA LEU A 273 -31.43 -12.02 -3.89
C LEU A 273 -29.93 -11.90 -4.23
N ASP A 274 -29.11 -12.86 -3.83
CA ASP A 274 -27.68 -12.85 -4.13
C ASP A 274 -27.42 -12.84 -5.65
N GLY A 275 -26.46 -12.02 -6.07
CA GLY A 275 -26.13 -11.82 -7.49
C GLY A 275 -27.07 -10.92 -8.32
N ILE A 276 -28.22 -10.48 -7.76
CA ILE A 276 -29.22 -9.66 -8.50
C ILE A 276 -29.24 -8.20 -8.03
N VAL A 277 -29.10 -7.98 -6.72
CA VAL A 277 -28.89 -6.64 -6.18
C VAL A 277 -27.39 -6.36 -6.22
N PRO A 278 -26.90 -5.29 -6.87
CA PRO A 278 -25.51 -4.90 -6.73
C PRO A 278 -25.29 -4.60 -5.25
N VAL A 279 -24.62 -5.53 -4.54
CA VAL A 279 -24.10 -5.26 -3.20
C VAL A 279 -23.31 -3.96 -3.36
N GLN A 280 -23.73 -2.91 -2.66
CA GLN A 280 -22.93 -1.71 -2.52
C GLN A 280 -21.64 -2.14 -1.82
N THR A 281 -20.67 -2.56 -2.62
CA THR A 281 -19.32 -2.78 -2.14
C THR A 281 -18.86 -1.42 -1.60
N PRO A 282 -18.29 -1.37 -0.38
CA PRO A 282 -17.80 -0.12 0.17
C PRO A 282 -16.91 0.54 -0.89
N SER A 283 -17.20 1.80 -1.21
CA SER A 283 -16.59 2.50 -2.33
C SER A 283 -15.07 2.32 -2.25
N THR A 284 -14.45 1.98 -3.39
CA THR A 284 -13.00 1.77 -3.52
C THR A 284 -12.16 2.89 -2.89
N TRP A 285 -12.73 4.10 -2.79
CA TRP A 285 -12.14 5.26 -2.14
C TRP A 285 -11.84 5.09 -0.63
N GLN A 286 -12.61 4.30 0.13
CA GLN A 286 -12.34 4.06 1.56
C GLN A 286 -11.15 3.11 1.80
N GLN A 287 -10.91 2.15 0.89
CA GLN A 287 -9.73 1.29 0.95
C GLN A 287 -8.47 2.05 0.50
N ILE A 288 -8.61 2.97 -0.47
CA ILE A 288 -7.51 3.81 -0.97
C ILE A 288 -7.04 4.81 0.10
N THR A 289 -7.93 5.34 0.95
CA THR A 289 -7.53 6.28 2.03
C THR A 289 -6.65 5.64 3.10
N GLU A 290 -6.88 4.37 3.42
CA GLU A 290 -6.03 3.66 4.38
C GLU A 290 -4.64 3.39 3.78
N TRP A 291 -4.57 2.96 2.52
CA TRP A 291 -3.29 2.68 1.86
C TRP A 291 -2.50 3.96 1.52
N GLY A 292 -3.20 5.07 1.26
CA GLY A 292 -2.60 6.38 1.03
C GLY A 292 -1.80 6.90 2.23
N CYS A 293 -2.28 6.68 3.46
CA CYS A 293 -1.55 7.10 4.66
C CYS A 293 -0.25 6.31 4.86
N TRP A 294 -0.28 5.00 4.57
CA TRP A 294 0.90 4.14 4.66
C TRP A 294 1.96 4.48 3.61
N SER A 295 1.57 4.79 2.37
CA SER A 295 2.53 5.14 1.31
C SER A 295 3.29 6.43 1.62
N VAL A 296 2.61 7.45 2.16
CA VAL A 296 3.22 8.71 2.61
C VAL A 296 4.16 8.48 3.79
N PHE A 297 3.78 7.61 4.74
CA PHE A 297 4.64 7.26 5.87
C PHE A 297 5.95 6.58 5.40
N PHE A 298 5.86 5.55 4.55
CA PHE A 298 7.06 4.84 4.06
C PHE A 298 7.95 5.74 3.19
N ALA A 299 7.37 6.60 2.34
CA ALA A 299 8.12 7.56 1.55
C ALA A 299 8.90 8.56 2.43
N SER A 300 8.27 9.04 3.51
CA SER A 300 8.89 9.97 4.46
C SER A 300 10.04 9.32 5.25
N VAL A 301 9.85 8.07 5.69
CA VAL A 301 10.91 7.30 6.37
C VAL A 301 12.09 7.04 5.43
N PHE A 302 11.83 6.67 4.18
CA PHE A 302 12.88 6.47 3.18
C PHE A 302 13.68 7.75 2.89
N ALA A 303 12.99 8.88 2.74
CA ALA A 303 13.63 10.18 2.55
C ALA A 303 14.53 10.56 3.75
N LEU A 304 14.05 10.33 4.97
CA LEU A 304 14.81 10.62 6.19
C LEU A 304 16.07 9.75 6.31
N LEU A 305 15.97 8.45 6.00
CA LEU A 305 17.12 7.54 5.97
C LEU A 305 18.14 7.94 4.91
N SER A 306 17.68 8.33 3.72
CA SER A 306 18.54 8.82 2.63
C SER A 306 19.31 10.09 3.05
N LEU A 307 18.63 11.04 3.70
CA LEU A 307 19.26 12.26 4.22
C LEU A 307 20.31 11.97 5.30
N LEU A 308 19.99 11.07 6.25
CA LEU A 308 20.94 10.66 7.29
C LEU A 308 22.16 9.96 6.70
N TRP A 309 21.97 9.10 5.69
CA TRP A 309 23.05 8.44 4.99
C TRP A 309 23.95 9.44 4.26
N ASN A 310 23.34 10.37 3.53
CA ASN A 310 24.08 11.39 2.78
C ASN A 310 24.92 12.27 3.71
N ARG A 311 24.33 12.73 4.83
CA ARG A 311 25.07 13.49 5.86
C ARG A 311 26.25 12.72 6.44
N ARG A 312 26.06 11.44 6.76
CA ARG A 312 27.13 10.59 7.27
C ARG A 312 28.26 10.42 6.26
N LEU A 313 27.92 10.26 4.97
CA LEU A 313 28.89 10.13 3.89
C LEU A 313 29.74 11.41 3.75
N THR A 314 29.11 12.59 3.80
CA THR A 314 29.83 13.87 3.74
C THR A 314 30.82 14.02 4.90
N VAL A 315 30.40 13.70 6.13
CA VAL A 315 31.28 13.75 7.31
C VAL A 315 32.47 12.80 7.17
N LEU A 316 32.25 11.59 6.67
CA LEU A 316 33.31 10.60 6.46
C LEU A 316 34.34 11.06 5.42
N ILE A 317 33.88 11.69 4.34
CA ILE A 317 34.76 12.26 3.31
C ILE A 317 35.60 13.40 3.90
N GLN A 318 35.00 14.27 4.72
CA GLN A 318 35.73 15.36 5.34
C GLN A 318 36.83 14.86 6.28
N GLN A 319 36.52 13.87 7.13
CA GLN A 319 37.49 13.27 8.03
C GLN A 319 38.69 12.65 7.29
N ARG A 320 38.46 12.01 6.12
CA ARG A 320 39.56 11.50 5.30
C ARG A 320 40.44 12.61 4.74
N ARG A 321 39.82 13.67 4.22
CA ARG A 321 40.56 14.81 3.65
C ARG A 321 41.41 15.52 4.69
N ASP A 322 40.89 15.68 5.90
CA ASP A 322 41.63 16.32 6.99
C ASP A 322 42.86 15.46 7.38
N ALA A 323 42.70 14.14 7.49
CA ALA A 323 43.81 13.23 7.77
C ALA A 323 44.86 13.15 6.64
N GLU A 324 44.42 13.19 5.37
CA GLU A 324 45.32 13.27 4.21
C GLU A 324 46.11 14.57 4.21
N LYS A 325 45.47 15.69 4.57
CA LYS A 325 46.12 16.99 4.68
C LYS A 325 47.16 17.01 5.80
N ASP A 326 46.83 16.53 6.99
CA ASP A 326 47.76 16.47 8.12
C ASP A 326 49.01 15.65 7.79
N LEU A 327 48.84 14.53 7.08
CA LEU A 327 49.97 13.70 6.63
C LEU A 327 50.83 14.43 5.59
N ASN A 328 50.21 15.12 4.64
CA ASN A 328 50.94 15.87 3.62
C ASN A 328 51.71 17.05 4.24
N ASP A 329 51.11 17.74 5.21
CA ASP A 329 51.75 18.84 5.95
C ASP A 329 52.97 18.33 6.75
N GLN A 330 52.89 17.12 7.34
CA GLN A 330 54.04 16.48 7.99
C GLN A 330 55.17 16.15 7.01
N LEU A 331 54.87 15.60 5.82
CA LEU A 331 55.87 15.30 4.80
C LEU A 331 56.53 16.57 4.26
N ALA A 332 55.74 17.62 4.00
CA ALA A 332 56.26 18.91 3.55
C ALA A 332 57.20 19.54 4.60
N PHE A 333 56.85 19.45 5.89
CA PHE A 333 57.71 19.91 6.98
C PHE A 333 59.02 19.12 7.06
N GLN A 334 58.98 17.78 6.93
CA GLN A 334 60.18 16.95 6.92
C GLN A 334 61.13 17.30 5.77
N HIS A 335 60.60 17.48 4.55
CA HIS A 335 61.42 17.91 3.41
C HIS A 335 62.01 19.31 3.63
N ALA A 336 61.23 20.27 4.15
CA ALA A 336 61.70 21.61 4.44
C ALA A 336 62.83 21.64 5.49
N LEU A 337 62.73 20.80 6.55
CA LEU A 337 63.81 20.66 7.54
C LEU A 337 65.10 20.13 6.92
N ILE A 338 64.98 19.17 6.02
CA ILE A 338 66.13 18.55 5.36
C ILE A 338 66.81 19.55 4.40
N ASP A 339 66.01 20.26 3.60
CA ASP A 339 66.48 21.28 2.66
C ASP A 339 67.07 22.52 3.33
N ALA A 340 66.63 22.88 4.54
CA ALA A 340 67.19 24.00 5.29
C ALA A 340 68.59 23.73 5.87
N MET A 341 69.07 22.48 5.86
CA MET A 341 70.41 22.16 6.38
C MET A 341 71.51 22.64 5.43
N PRO A 342 72.48 23.42 5.92
CA PRO A 342 73.52 24.04 5.08
C PRO A 342 74.54 23.04 4.54
N ASP A 343 74.70 21.91 5.22
CA ASP A 343 75.62 20.85 4.82
C ASP A 343 74.92 19.86 3.88
N PRO A 344 75.56 19.46 2.77
CA PRO A 344 75.10 18.37 1.92
C PRO A 344 74.78 17.10 2.69
N MET A 345 73.57 16.57 2.50
CA MET A 345 73.12 15.31 3.08
C MET A 345 72.44 14.42 2.06
N PHE A 346 72.58 13.12 2.26
CA PHE A 346 72.01 12.08 1.43
C PHE A 346 71.56 10.88 2.25
N VAL A 347 70.52 10.21 1.77
CA VAL A 347 70.08 8.90 2.23
C VAL A 347 70.20 7.93 1.07
N ARG A 348 70.84 6.79 1.30
CA ARG A 348 70.99 5.70 0.32
C ARG A 348 70.37 4.42 0.84
N ASP A 349 69.82 3.59 -0.05
CA ASP A 349 69.26 2.27 0.28
C ASP A 349 70.35 1.21 0.53
N LEU A 350 69.92 -0.05 0.69
CA LEU A 350 70.81 -1.20 0.93
C LEU A 350 71.66 -1.56 -0.30
N GLU A 351 71.24 -1.10 -1.49
CA GLU A 351 71.93 -1.27 -2.76
C GLU A 351 72.80 -0.04 -3.12
N GLY A 352 72.90 0.94 -2.21
CA GLY A 352 73.68 2.17 -2.39
C GLY A 352 73.05 3.21 -3.33
N ARG A 353 71.78 3.02 -3.73
CA ARG A 353 71.03 3.95 -4.57
C ARG A 353 70.54 5.13 -3.75
N LEU A 354 70.50 6.32 -4.34
CA LEU A 354 70.05 7.52 -3.64
C LEU A 354 68.53 7.51 -3.43
N ILE A 355 68.09 7.49 -2.16
CA ILE A 355 66.67 7.60 -1.77
C ILE A 355 66.26 9.08 -1.67
N MET A 356 67.10 9.90 -1.05
CA MET A 356 66.81 11.31 -0.75
C MET A 356 68.12 12.10 -0.64
N CYS A 357 68.10 13.38 -0.99
CA CYS A 357 69.15 14.32 -0.64
C CYS A 357 68.55 15.70 -0.36
N ASN A 358 69.26 16.55 0.39
CA ASN A 358 68.84 17.94 0.57
C ASN A 358 69.30 18.83 -0.58
N LYS A 359 68.72 20.03 -0.67
CA LYS A 359 69.13 21.05 -1.64
C LYS A 359 70.64 21.37 -1.62
N SER A 360 71.28 21.38 -0.45
CA SER A 360 72.73 21.61 -0.33
C SER A 360 73.56 20.53 -1.03
N TYR A 361 73.08 19.27 -1.08
CA TYR A 361 73.71 18.19 -1.83
C TYR A 361 73.58 18.38 -3.35
N GLU A 362 72.40 18.79 -3.82
CA GLU A 362 72.17 19.13 -5.23
C GLU A 362 73.12 20.23 -5.69
N GLU A 363 73.22 21.32 -4.92
CA GLU A 363 74.12 22.44 -5.20
C GLU A 363 75.60 22.00 -5.11
N GLY A 364 75.95 21.21 -4.10
CA GLY A 364 77.32 20.75 -3.85
C GLY A 364 77.89 19.85 -4.96
N LEU A 365 77.03 19.10 -5.64
CA LEU A 365 77.35 18.25 -6.79
C LEU A 365 76.89 18.83 -8.14
N SER A 366 76.32 20.05 -8.16
CA SER A 366 75.80 20.72 -9.35
C SER A 366 74.86 19.84 -10.19
N THR A 367 73.90 19.21 -9.51
CA THR A 367 72.94 18.27 -10.11
C THR A 367 71.53 18.50 -9.55
N ARG A 368 70.54 17.77 -10.04
CA ARG A 368 69.16 17.81 -9.55
C ARG A 368 68.70 16.42 -9.12
N PHE A 369 67.95 16.35 -8.02
CA PHE A 369 67.48 15.13 -7.39
C PHE A 369 66.68 14.24 -8.37
N ASP A 370 65.84 14.86 -9.20
CA ASP A 370 65.06 14.17 -10.25
C ASP A 370 65.92 13.39 -11.27
N GLN A 371 67.19 13.77 -11.45
CA GLN A 371 68.12 13.10 -12.36
C GLN A 371 68.93 11.97 -11.70
N ILE A 372 69.05 12.00 -10.36
CA ILE A 372 69.95 11.12 -9.60
C ILE A 372 69.24 10.17 -8.63
N GLN A 373 67.96 10.39 -8.34
CA GLN A 373 67.16 9.53 -7.48
C GLN A 373 67.13 8.09 -8.02
N GLY A 374 67.29 7.10 -7.14
CA GLY A 374 67.26 5.67 -7.46
C GLY A 374 68.52 5.14 -8.17
N ARG A 375 69.53 5.98 -8.40
CA ARG A 375 70.78 5.61 -9.08
C ARG A 375 71.94 5.45 -8.09
N GLN A 376 72.87 4.57 -8.43
CA GLN A 376 74.10 4.40 -7.66
C GLN A 376 75.11 5.49 -8.01
N LEU A 377 76.03 5.80 -7.08
CA LEU A 377 77.02 6.86 -7.30
C LEU A 377 77.92 6.59 -8.52
N ILE A 378 78.19 5.32 -8.83
CA ILE A 378 78.99 4.89 -9.98
C ILE A 378 78.28 5.05 -11.34
N GLU A 379 76.95 5.13 -11.34
CA GLU A 379 76.14 5.31 -12.55
C GLU A 379 76.01 6.79 -12.94
N LEU A 380 76.49 7.69 -12.09
CA LEU A 380 76.30 9.12 -12.20
C LEU A 380 77.61 9.83 -12.54
N ASP A 381 77.59 10.67 -13.56
CA ASP A 381 78.69 11.56 -13.90
C ASP A 381 78.65 12.84 -13.03
N VAL A 382 78.68 12.68 -11.72
CA VAL A 382 78.68 13.78 -10.71
C VAL A 382 80.03 13.93 -10.01
N LEU A 383 80.80 12.86 -9.94
CA LEU A 383 82.16 12.81 -9.40
C LEU A 383 83.07 12.09 -10.39
N PRO A 384 84.40 12.33 -10.36
CA PRO A 384 85.36 11.51 -11.10
C PRO A 384 85.14 10.03 -10.79
N LYS A 385 85.20 9.19 -11.84
CA LYS A 385 84.86 7.76 -11.76
C LYS A 385 85.59 7.02 -10.64
N GLU A 386 86.87 7.29 -10.48
CA GLU A 386 87.71 6.70 -9.42
C GLU A 386 87.21 7.06 -8.01
N THR A 387 86.82 8.33 -7.79
CA THR A 387 86.25 8.79 -6.51
C THR A 387 84.86 8.20 -6.27
N ALA A 388 84.03 8.09 -7.30
CA ALA A 388 82.70 7.49 -7.22
C ALA A 388 82.76 5.99 -6.86
N GLU A 389 83.65 5.23 -7.50
CA GLU A 389 83.89 3.81 -7.23
C GLU A 389 84.42 3.58 -5.82
N GLN A 390 85.40 4.38 -5.38
CA GLN A 390 85.95 4.32 -4.03
C GLN A 390 84.87 4.56 -2.98
N LEU A 391 84.08 5.64 -3.10
CA LEU A 391 83.02 5.96 -2.16
C LEU A 391 81.91 4.91 -2.14
N HIS A 392 81.52 4.39 -3.30
CA HIS A 392 80.51 3.34 -3.38
C HIS A 392 80.98 2.05 -2.69
N ALA A 393 82.21 1.61 -2.94
CA ALA A 393 82.79 0.45 -2.26
C ALA A 393 82.82 0.64 -0.73
N GLU A 394 83.17 1.84 -0.26
CA GLU A 394 83.14 2.17 1.16
C GLU A 394 81.72 2.15 1.77
N PHE A 395 80.73 2.69 1.06
CA PHE A 395 79.32 2.63 1.50
C PHE A 395 78.81 1.19 1.59
N MET A 396 79.12 0.35 0.60
CA MET A 396 78.73 -1.07 0.61
C MET A 396 79.41 -1.84 1.75
N ALA A 397 80.70 -1.58 2.01
CA ALA A 397 81.40 -2.15 3.16
C ALA A 397 80.81 -1.67 4.50
N GLN A 398 80.37 -0.41 4.56
CA GLN A 398 79.74 0.15 5.75
C GLN A 398 78.35 -0.47 6.04
N LEU A 399 77.54 -0.71 5.01
CA LEU A 399 76.26 -1.43 5.13
C LEU A 399 76.44 -2.84 5.71
N GLY A 400 77.52 -3.54 5.31
CA GLY A 400 77.86 -4.86 5.85
C GLY A 400 78.35 -4.82 7.30
N THR A 401 79.20 -3.86 7.66
CA THR A 401 79.79 -3.75 9.00
C THR A 401 78.88 -3.06 10.02
N ARG A 402 77.90 -2.27 9.56
CA ARG A 402 76.94 -1.48 10.36
C ARG A 402 77.60 -0.52 11.35
N LYS A 403 78.84 -0.12 11.10
CA LYS A 403 79.56 0.86 11.93
C LYS A 403 79.34 2.27 11.40
N THR A 404 79.22 3.24 12.30
CA THR A 404 79.27 4.66 11.93
C THR A 404 80.68 5.02 11.50
N ARG A 405 80.80 5.91 10.50
CA ARG A 405 82.09 6.36 9.97
C ARG A 405 82.12 7.87 9.91
N PHE A 406 83.17 8.44 10.47
CA PHE A 406 83.48 9.86 10.44
C PHE A 406 84.91 9.99 9.93
N SER A 407 85.16 10.81 8.92
CA SER A 407 86.47 10.92 8.29
C SER A 407 86.68 12.29 7.67
N GLU A 408 87.78 12.93 8.06
CA GLU A 408 88.36 14.03 7.29
C GLU A 408 89.13 13.44 6.12
N ARG A 409 88.91 13.97 4.90
CA ARG A 409 89.54 13.45 3.68
C ARG A 409 89.53 14.51 2.59
N GLN A 410 90.46 14.36 1.65
CA GLN A 410 90.42 15.10 0.39
C GLN A 410 89.65 14.28 -0.63
N LEU A 411 88.58 14.84 -1.20
CA LEU A 411 87.89 14.23 -2.32
C LEU A 411 88.05 15.09 -3.57
N MET A 412 88.22 14.41 -4.71
CA MET A 412 88.21 15.07 -6.01
C MET A 412 86.77 15.26 -6.46
N PHE A 413 86.32 16.51 -6.51
CA PHE A 413 85.08 16.91 -7.18
C PHE A 413 85.40 17.35 -8.61
N LYS A 414 84.38 17.53 -9.45
CA LYS A 414 84.57 17.97 -10.84
C LYS A 414 85.21 19.38 -10.96
N ASP A 415 85.04 20.21 -9.94
CA ASP A 415 85.57 21.58 -9.87
C ASP A 415 86.90 21.68 -9.10
N GLY A 416 87.45 20.56 -8.62
CA GLY A 416 88.74 20.50 -7.95
C GLY A 416 88.77 19.60 -6.72
N VAL A 417 89.93 19.49 -6.07
CA VAL A 417 90.09 18.77 -4.81
C VAL A 417 89.55 19.62 -3.66
N ARG A 418 88.67 19.05 -2.83
CA ARG A 418 88.13 19.71 -1.64
C ARG A 418 88.45 18.90 -0.39
N ASP A 419 88.85 19.61 0.66
CA ASP A 419 88.99 19.05 2.01
C ASP A 419 87.62 18.99 2.67
N ILE A 420 87.13 17.78 2.93
CA ILE A 420 85.81 17.58 3.50
C ILE A 420 85.86 16.75 4.78
N TYR A 421 84.97 17.08 5.71
CA TYR A 421 84.59 16.20 6.80
C TYR A 421 83.35 15.42 6.39
N GLN A 422 83.49 14.13 6.15
CA GLN A 422 82.38 13.25 5.77
C GLN A 422 81.95 12.39 6.95
N TRP A 423 80.64 12.32 7.17
CA TRP A 423 80.02 11.45 8.16
C TRP A 423 78.96 10.58 7.49
N THR A 424 78.91 9.31 7.87
CA THR A 424 77.92 8.35 7.37
C THR A 424 77.50 7.42 8.51
N VAL A 425 76.21 7.23 8.69
CA VAL A 425 75.61 6.40 9.74
C VAL A 425 74.58 5.44 9.14
N PRO A 426 74.45 4.21 9.67
CA PRO A 426 73.37 3.30 9.28
C PRO A 426 71.99 3.84 9.68
N PHE A 427 71.03 3.83 8.76
CA PHE A 427 69.64 4.26 8.97
C PHE A 427 68.72 3.05 9.11
N TYR A 428 67.84 3.06 10.12
CA TYR A 428 66.93 1.97 10.45
C TYR A 428 65.47 2.42 10.36
N SER A 429 64.56 1.52 9.96
CA SER A 429 63.11 1.77 10.06
C SER A 429 62.62 1.65 11.51
N ALA A 430 61.37 2.08 11.74
CA ALA A 430 60.73 2.05 13.06
C ALA A 430 60.64 0.64 13.69
N ASP A 431 60.77 -0.42 12.88
CA ASP A 431 60.82 -1.83 13.26
C ASP A 431 62.25 -2.34 13.59
N GLY A 432 63.26 -1.47 13.55
CA GLY A 432 64.66 -1.80 13.83
C GLY A 432 65.41 -2.47 12.69
N GLN A 433 64.83 -2.60 11.50
CA GLN A 433 65.53 -3.15 10.33
C GLN A 433 66.42 -2.10 9.67
N LEU A 434 67.62 -2.51 9.25
CA LEU A 434 68.52 -1.64 8.49
C LEU A 434 67.86 -1.30 7.15
N ARG A 435 67.71 -0.01 6.87
CA ARG A 435 67.12 0.52 5.63
C ARG A 435 68.13 1.12 4.68
N GLY A 436 69.30 1.50 5.18
CA GLY A 436 70.29 2.16 4.34
C GLY A 436 71.36 2.92 5.11
N LEU A 437 71.94 3.93 4.46
CA LEU A 437 72.90 4.86 5.04
C LEU A 437 72.37 6.30 4.95
N LEU A 438 72.47 7.03 6.05
CA LEU A 438 72.33 8.49 6.08
C LEU A 438 73.73 9.07 6.20
N GLY A 439 74.10 10.00 5.34
CA GLY A 439 75.40 10.64 5.42
C GLY A 439 75.37 12.07 4.92
N GLY A 440 76.43 12.78 5.20
CA GLY A 440 76.65 14.13 4.73
C GLY A 440 78.12 14.49 4.74
N TRP A 441 78.43 15.65 4.19
CA TRP A 441 79.77 16.21 4.30
C TRP A 441 79.74 17.71 4.51
N THR A 442 80.76 18.20 5.20
CA THR A 442 80.99 19.62 5.42
C THR A 442 82.31 19.98 4.76
N ASP A 443 82.33 21.06 3.98
CA ASP A 443 83.56 21.59 3.38
C ASP A 443 84.38 22.34 4.46
N LEU A 444 85.58 21.83 4.74
CA LEU A 444 86.45 22.39 5.79
C LEU A 444 86.98 23.78 5.41
N ALA A 445 87.14 24.08 4.11
CA ALA A 445 87.60 25.40 3.64
C ALA A 445 86.53 26.50 3.82
N LYS A 446 85.25 26.14 3.77
CA LYS A 446 84.12 27.05 4.06
C LYS A 446 83.95 27.26 5.57
N ARG A 447 84.13 26.22 6.39
CA ARG A 447 84.00 26.28 7.85
C ARG A 447 85.01 27.25 8.49
N THR A 448 86.26 27.25 8.02
CA THR A 448 87.30 28.16 8.55
C THR A 448 86.99 29.64 8.26
N ARG A 449 86.30 29.96 7.15
CA ARG A 449 85.85 31.34 6.84
C ARG A 449 84.64 31.78 7.69
N GLN A 450 83.74 30.86 8.02
CA GLN A 450 82.57 31.14 8.88
C GLN A 450 82.96 31.31 10.35
N VAL A 451 83.92 30.53 10.85
CA VAL A 451 84.44 30.67 12.23
C VAL A 451 85.31 31.93 12.37
N GLY A 452 85.98 32.36 11.29
CA GLY A 452 86.75 33.60 11.25
C GLY A 452 85.93 34.90 11.23
N SER A 453 84.62 34.86 10.93
CA SER A 453 83.78 36.07 10.85
C SER A 453 82.91 36.32 12.10
N VAL A 454 83.02 35.50 13.14
CA VAL A 454 82.20 35.57 14.38
C VAL A 454 83.03 35.95 15.63
N MET A 455 84.32 36.28 15.47
CA MET A 455 85.15 36.86 16.55
C MET A 455 85.24 38.38 16.39
N PRO A 456 84.62 39.20 17.28
CA PRO A 456 84.88 40.62 17.32
C PRO A 456 86.22 40.85 18.03
N VAL A 457 87.18 41.45 17.33
CA VAL A 457 88.34 42.08 17.98
C VAL A 457 87.92 43.50 18.33
N SER A 458 87.65 43.69 19.64
CA SER A 458 87.65 44.93 20.45
C SER A 458 87.30 46.26 19.80
#